data_AF-A0A7Y2PKB3-F1
#
_entry.id   AF-A0A7Y2PKB3-F1
#
_cell.length_a   1.000
_cell.length_b   1.000
_cell.length_c   1.000
_cell.angle_alpha   90.00
_cell.angle_beta   90.00
_cell.angle_gamma   90.00
#
_symmetry.space_group_name_H-M   'P 1'
#
loop_
_entity.id
_entity.type
_entity.pdbx_description
1 polymer ?
#
loop_
_entity_poly.entity_id
_entity_poly.type
_entity_poly.pdbx_seq_one_letter_code
_entity_poly.pdbx_strand_id
1 'polypeptide(L)' 'VQLKPEALQQAAKLAGHPLNLRLQPGYDHSYFFIASFIDDHLRHHASALSA' A
#
# COMPACT_ATOMS: atom_id res chain seq x y z
N VAL A 1 17.64 2.76 -5.03
CA VAL A 1 16.58 3.78 -4.82
C VAL A 1 15.70 3.28 -3.70
N GLN A 2 15.65 3.98 -2.57
CA GLN A 2 14.79 3.60 -1.44
C GLN A 2 13.36 4.10 -1.72
N LEU A 3 12.35 3.33 -1.33
CA LEU A 3 10.95 3.79 -1.33
C LEU A 3 10.80 5.00 -0.39
N LYS A 4 9.94 5.96 -0.75
CA LYS A 4 9.64 7.17 0.06
C LYS A 4 8.17 7.21 0.48
N PRO A 5 7.70 6.26 1.32
CA PRO A 5 6.29 6.17 1.70
C PRO A 5 5.78 7.44 2.39
N GLU A 6 6.65 8.16 3.11
CA GLU A 6 6.30 9.40 3.82
C GLU A 6 5.95 10.54 2.85
N ALA A 7 6.64 10.61 1.70
CA ALA A 7 6.36 11.60 0.68
C ALA A 7 4.97 11.40 0.07
N LEU A 8 4.57 10.14 -0.16
CA LEU A 8 3.22 9.80 -0.61
C LEU A 8 2.18 10.14 0.46
N GLN A 9 2.44 9.82 1.72
CA GLN A 9 1.54 10.14 2.84
C GLN A 9 1.29 11.65 2.96
N GLN A 10 2.35 12.45 2.87
CA GLN A 10 2.24 13.90 2.91
C GLN A 10 1.43 14.43 1.72
N ALA A 11 1.70 13.94 0.51
CA ALA A 11 0.96 14.34 -0.69
C ALA A 11 -0.54 14.01 -0.59
N ALA A 12 -0.90 12.82 -0.14
CA ALA A 12 -2.29 12.42 0.05
C ALA A 12 -3.02 13.30 1.08
N LYS A 13 -2.33 13.62 2.20
CA LYS A 13 -2.86 14.52 3.22
C LYS A 13 -3.12 15.93 2.66
N LEU A 14 -2.20 16.47 1.88
CA LEU A 14 -2.36 17.79 1.26
C LEU A 14 -3.49 17.82 0.23
N ALA A 15 -3.69 16.72 -0.50
CA ALA A 15 -4.77 16.58 -1.47
C ALA A 15 -6.14 16.25 -0.86
N GLY A 16 -6.20 15.94 0.45
CA GLY A 16 -7.42 15.44 1.09
C GLY A 16 -7.88 14.07 0.58
N HIS A 17 -6.98 13.28 -0.01
CA HIS A 17 -7.30 11.97 -0.56
C HIS A 17 -7.18 10.88 0.51
N PRO A 18 -8.17 9.97 0.64
CA PRO A 18 -8.08 8.87 1.59
C PRO A 18 -6.94 7.92 1.21
N LEU A 19 -5.93 7.82 2.07
CA LEU A 19 -4.80 6.90 1.90
C LEU A 19 -4.75 5.93 3.07
N ASN A 20 -4.78 4.63 2.78
CA ASN A 20 -4.44 3.58 3.73
C ASN A 20 -2.99 3.13 3.49
N LEU A 21 -2.07 3.60 4.33
CA LEU A 21 -0.64 3.27 4.26
C LEU A 21 -0.27 2.34 5.42
N ARG A 22 0.29 1.16 5.10
CA ARG A 22 0.73 0.16 6.08
C ARG A 22 2.24 -0.06 5.94
N LEU A 23 3.00 0.21 6.99
CA LEU A 23 4.40 -0.17 7.08
C LEU A 23 4.51 -1.59 7.64
N GLN A 24 5.42 -2.39 7.08
CA GLN A 24 5.61 -3.80 7.47
C GLN A 24 7.06 -4.03 7.91
N PRO A 25 7.40 -3.71 9.18
CA PRO A 25 8.75 -3.91 9.70
C PRO A 25 9.19 -5.37 9.60
N GLY A 26 10.45 -5.61 9.24
CA GLY A 26 11.02 -6.95 9.12
C GLY A 26 10.78 -7.63 7.77
N TYR A 27 9.98 -7.05 6.88
CA TYR A 27 9.88 -7.47 5.49
C TYR A 27 10.87 -6.71 4.60
N ASP A 28 11.40 -7.40 3.60
CA ASP A 28 12.29 -6.84 2.60
C ASP A 28 11.54 -6.52 1.29
N HIS A 29 12.27 -6.31 0.19
CA HIS A 29 11.71 -6.04 -1.13
C HIS A 29 11.55 -7.31 -1.99
N SER A 30 11.44 -8.48 -1.35
CA SER A 30 11.31 -9.74 -2.07
C SER A 30 9.86 -10.02 -2.48
N TYR A 31 9.69 -11.02 -3.35
CA TYR A 31 8.37 -11.58 -3.64
C TYR A 31 7.71 -12.24 -2.43
N PHE A 32 8.48 -12.65 -1.42
CA PHE A 32 7.91 -13.18 -0.19
C PHE A 32 7.10 -12.11 0.56
N PHE A 33 7.63 -10.88 0.63
CA PHE A 33 6.89 -9.74 1.18
C PHE A 33 5.59 -9.48 0.42
N ILE A 34 5.66 -9.42 -0.92
CA ILE A 34 4.50 -9.16 -1.77
C ILE A 34 3.43 -10.24 -1.57
N ALA A 35 3.82 -11.52 -1.65
CA ALA A 35 2.90 -12.65 -1.52
C ALA A 35 2.26 -12.73 -0.13
N SER A 36 2.96 -12.29 0.93
CA SER A 36 2.42 -12.31 2.30
C SER A 36 1.18 -11.44 2.49
N PHE A 37 1.02 -10.39 1.68
CA PHE A 37 -0.08 -9.42 1.82
C PHE A 37 -0.98 -9.32 0.58
N ILE A 38 -0.74 -10.14 -0.46
CA ILE A 38 -1.44 -10.02 -1.74
C ILE A 38 -2.96 -10.23 -1.64
N ASP A 39 -3.44 -11.09 -0.73
CA ASP A 39 -4.88 -11.33 -0.53
C ASP A 39 -5.63 -10.05 -0.12
N ASP A 40 -5.04 -9.24 0.78
CA ASP A 40 -5.62 -7.97 1.21
C ASP A 40 -5.76 -6.99 0.03
N HIS A 41 -4.74 -6.93 -0.84
CA HIS A 41 -4.76 -6.08 -2.03
C HIS A 41 -5.79 -6.56 -3.05
N LEU A 42 -5.92 -7.87 -3.25
CA LEU A 42 -6.93 -8.45 -4.13
C LEU A 42 -8.35 -8.12 -3.65
N ARG A 43 -8.63 -8.22 -2.35
CA ARG A 43 -9.94 -7.85 -1.77
C ARG A 43 -10.25 -6.37 -1.96
N HIS A 44 -9.26 -5.49 -1.74
CA HIS A 44 -9.41 -4.07 -1.99
C HIS A 44 -9.79 -3.79 -3.45
N HIS A 45 -9.08 -4.39 -4.40
CA HIS A 45 -9.37 -4.21 -5.82
C HIS A 45 -10.69 -4.86 -6.24
N ALA A 46 -11.03 -6.05 -5.71
CA ALA A 46 -12.32 -6.68 -5.96
C ALA A 46 -13.48 -5.78 -5.53
N SER A 47 -13.39 -5.13 -4.37
CA SER A 47 -14.41 -4.17 -3.90
C SER A 47 -14.53 -2.94 -4.80
N ALA A 48 -13.44 -2.47 -5.39
CA ALA A 48 -13.42 -1.29 -6.25
C ALA A 48 -13.87 -1.60 -7.69
N LEU A 49 -13.59 -2.82 -8.19
CA LEU A 49 -13.84 -3.23 -9.57
C LEU A 49 -15.17 -3.97 -9.76
N SER A 50 -15.81 -4.46 -8.70
CA SER A 50 -17.13 -5.11 -8.78
C SER A 50 -18.30 -4.11 -8.83
N ALA A 51 -18.03 -2.86 -9.22
CA ALA A 51 -19.03 -1.81 -9.41
C ALA A 51 -19.80 -1.97 -10.73
#